data_AF-A0A5P9WEV4-F1
#
_entry.id   AF-A0A5P9WEV4-F1
#
_cell.length_a   1.000
_cell.length_b   1.000
_cell.length_c   1.000
_cell.angle_alpha   90.00
_cell.angle_beta   90.00
_cell.angle_gamma   90.00
#
_symmetry.space_group_name_H-M   'P 1'
#
loop_
_entity.id
_entity.type
_entity.pdbx_description
1 polymer ?
#
loop_
_entity_poly.entity_id
_entity_poly.type
_entity_poly.pdbx_seq_one_letter_code
_entity_poly.pdbx_strand_id
1 'polypeptide(L)'
;MRPISEAHVARPGLAVVEVAAPDDATAFAVQELFAARCAVATADRTVREPGEPGVRLRLFLDLRPHDDQDDAVSDGNRMDTDPAGT
;
A
#
# COMPACT_ATOMS: atom_id res chain seq x y z
N MET A 1 -15.07 5.45 -16.29
CA MET A 1 -13.92 4.67 -15.74
C MET A 1 -13.56 3.53 -16.70
N ARG A 2 -12.28 3.17 -16.88
CA ARG A 2 -11.90 2.08 -17.83
C ARG A 2 -12.28 0.70 -17.26
N PRO A 3 -12.62 -0.32 -18.06
CA PRO A 3 -12.86 -1.67 -17.54
C PRO A 3 -11.64 -2.26 -16.80
N ILE A 4 -11.88 -3.21 -15.90
CA ILE A 4 -10.82 -4.00 -15.25
C ILE A 4 -10.43 -5.14 -16.20
N SER A 5 -9.17 -5.21 -16.63
CA SER A 5 -8.66 -6.30 -17.47
C SER A 5 -8.10 -7.46 -16.65
N GLU A 6 -8.04 -8.65 -17.27
CA GLU A 6 -7.45 -9.87 -16.68
C GLU A 6 -6.00 -9.67 -16.20
N ALA A 7 -5.24 -8.81 -16.89
CA ALA A 7 -3.87 -8.48 -16.50
C ALA A 7 -3.77 -7.93 -15.06
N HIS A 8 -4.81 -7.26 -14.55
CA HIS A 8 -4.80 -6.70 -13.19
C HIS A 8 -5.07 -7.75 -12.10
N VAL A 9 -5.56 -8.94 -12.46
CA VAL A 9 -5.88 -10.05 -11.53
C VAL A 9 -5.18 -11.34 -11.94
N ALA A 10 -4.14 -11.22 -12.77
CA ALA A 10 -3.46 -12.36 -13.39
C ALA A 10 -2.69 -13.25 -12.41
N ARG A 11 -2.47 -12.80 -11.16
CA ARG A 11 -1.74 -13.53 -10.13
C ARG A 11 -2.54 -13.57 -8.82
N PRO A 12 -2.54 -14.69 -8.09
CA PRO A 12 -3.07 -14.75 -6.74
C PRO A 12 -2.47 -13.66 -5.85
N GLY A 13 -3.32 -12.97 -5.09
CA GLY A 13 -2.92 -11.85 -4.22
C GLY A 13 -3.02 -10.47 -4.88
N LEU A 14 -3.23 -10.36 -6.20
CA LEU A 14 -3.54 -9.08 -6.84
C LEU A 14 -5.05 -8.83 -6.83
N ALA A 15 -5.46 -7.62 -6.43
CA ALA A 15 -6.86 -7.19 -6.43
C ALA A 15 -7.02 -5.77 -6.96
N VAL A 16 -8.18 -5.49 -7.56
CA VAL A 16 -8.59 -4.15 -7.98
C VAL A 16 -9.82 -3.75 -7.18
N VAL A 17 -9.76 -2.58 -6.54
CA VAL A 17 -10.88 -2.02 -5.77
C VAL A 17 -11.34 -0.73 -6.41
N GLU A 18 -12.65 -0.60 -6.61
CA GLU A 18 -13.27 0.67 -6.95
C GLU A 18 -14.01 1.22 -5.73
N VAL A 19 -13.67 2.44 -5.34
CA VAL A 19 -14.27 3.16 -4.21
C VAL A 19 -15.15 4.26 -4.77
N ALA A 20 -16.41 4.30 -4.35
CA ALA A 20 -17.29 5.44 -4.59
C ALA A 20 -17.40 6.24 -3.28
N ALA A 21 -17.17 7.55 -3.36
CA ALA A 21 -17.17 8.45 -2.21
C ALA A 21 -17.81 9.80 -2.58
N PRO A 22 -18.35 10.57 -1.62
CA PRO A 22 -18.91 11.89 -1.91
C PRO A 22 -17.85 12.91 -2.40
N ASP A 23 -16.61 12.76 -1.94
CA ASP A 23 -15.51 13.67 -2.21
C ASP A 23 -14.16 12.96 -2.23
N ASP A 24 -13.17 13.68 -2.74
CA ASP A 24 -11.81 13.20 -2.95
C ASP A 24 -11.12 12.86 -1.63
N ALA A 25 -11.34 13.65 -0.57
CA ALA A 25 -10.74 13.41 0.73
C ALA A 25 -11.21 12.08 1.34
N THR A 26 -12.50 11.77 1.23
CA THR A 26 -13.07 10.50 1.67
C THR A 26 -12.53 9.33 0.85
N ALA A 27 -12.40 9.49 -0.47
CA ALA A 27 -11.82 8.46 -1.33
C ALA A 27 -10.35 8.16 -0.98
N PHE A 28 -9.55 9.19 -0.74
CA PHE A 28 -8.15 9.04 -0.35
C PHE A 28 -7.99 8.46 1.06
N ALA A 29 -8.86 8.82 2.02
CA ALA A 29 -8.83 8.19 3.34
C ALA A 29 -9.02 6.66 3.26
N VAL A 30 -9.86 6.17 2.35
CA VAL A 30 -10.03 4.73 2.11
C VAL A 30 -8.75 4.11 1.51
N GLN A 31 -8.05 4.80 0.62
CA GLN A 31 -6.76 4.36 0.11
C GLN A 31 -5.73 4.19 1.25
N GLU A 32 -5.64 5.16 2.15
CA GLU A 32 -4.69 5.10 3.28
C GLU A 32 -4.99 3.93 4.23
N LEU A 33 -6.27 3.59 4.44
CA LEU A 33 -6.65 2.40 5.22
C LEU A 33 -6.16 1.08 4.59
N PHE A 34 -6.08 1.02 3.26
CA PHE A 34 -5.51 -0.13 2.57
C PHE A 34 -3.97 -0.12 2.61
N ALA A 35 -3.35 1.05 2.42
CA ALA A 35 -1.90 1.21 2.48
C ALA A 35 -1.30 0.81 3.84
N ALA A 36 -2.06 0.99 4.93
CA ALA A 36 -1.65 0.56 6.27
C ALA A 36 -1.60 -0.97 6.47
N ARG A 37 -2.20 -1.76 5.58
CA ARG A 37 -2.35 -3.22 5.75
C ARG A 37 -1.73 -4.05 4.65
N CYS A 38 -1.56 -3.48 3.45
CA CYS A 38 -1.08 -4.20 2.28
C CYS A 38 -0.23 -3.27 1.41
N ALA A 39 0.58 -3.84 0.52
CA ALA A 39 1.23 -3.04 -0.51
C ALA A 39 0.15 -2.51 -1.47
N VAL A 40 0.06 -1.19 -1.59
CA VAL A 40 -0.92 -0.50 -2.44
C VAL A 40 -0.19 0.31 -3.49
N ALA A 41 -0.52 0.08 -4.76
CA ALA A 41 -0.23 1.08 -5.79
C ALA A 41 -1.30 2.16 -5.64
N THR A 42 -0.92 3.26 -4.99
CA THR A 42 -1.80 4.41 -4.75
C THR A 42 -2.23 5.00 -6.10
N ALA A 43 -3.49 5.44 -6.16
CA ALA A 43 -3.97 6.15 -7.33
C ALA A 43 -3.84 7.65 -7.10
N ASP A 44 -3.12 8.31 -8.01
CA ASP A 44 -2.91 9.76 -7.97
C ASP A 44 -4.19 10.57 -8.22
N ARG A 45 -5.25 9.96 -8.76
CA ARG A 45 -6.45 10.68 -9.20
C ARG A 45 -7.74 9.88 -9.00
N THR A 46 -8.74 10.58 -8.47
CA THR A 46 -10.16 10.24 -8.51
C THR A 46 -10.78 10.69 -9.84
N VAL A 47 -11.90 10.07 -10.22
CA VAL A 47 -12.70 10.43 -11.39
C VAL A 47 -14.10 10.82 -10.94
N ARG A 48 -14.60 11.97 -11.42
CA ARG A 48 -16.03 12.32 -11.30
C ARG A 48 -16.73 11.88 -12.58
N GLU A 49 -17.59 10.87 -12.49
CA GLU A 49 -18.37 10.40 -13.63
C GLU A 49 -19.57 11.36 -13.85
N PRO A 50 -19.76 11.89 -15.07
CA PRO A 50 -20.90 12.77 -15.36
C PRO A 50 -22.23 12.08 -15.06
N GLY A 51 -23.05 12.68 -14.19
CA GLY A 51 -24.36 12.15 -13.79
C GLY A 51 -24.34 11.23 -12.57
N GLU A 52 -23.16 10.87 -12.03
CA GLU A 52 -23.07 10.15 -10.76
C GLU A 52 -22.78 11.11 -9.59
N PRO A 53 -23.42 10.92 -8.43
CA PRO A 53 -23.09 11.68 -7.24
C PRO A 53 -21.75 11.23 -6.68
N GLY A 54 -20.79 12.16 -6.61
CA GLY A 54 -19.51 11.96 -5.92
C GLY A 54 -18.32 11.72 -6.85
N VAL A 55 -17.35 10.95 -6.35
CA VAL A 55 -16.08 10.62 -6.97
C VAL A 55 -15.87 9.11 -6.94
N ARG A 56 -15.11 8.60 -7.91
CA ARG A 56 -14.66 7.21 -7.96
C ARG A 56 -13.14 7.15 -7.90
N LEU A 57 -12.60 6.24 -7.10
CA LEU A 57 -11.17 5.95 -7.03
C LEU A 57 -10.94 4.49 -7.41
N ARG A 58 -9.90 4.20 -8.21
CA ARG A 58 -9.45 2.83 -8.46
C ARG A 58 -8.16 2.59 -7.73
N LEU A 59 -8.06 1.52 -6.97
CA LEU A 59 -6.86 1.10 -6.26
C LEU A 59 -6.44 -0.28 -6.75
N PHE A 60 -5.13 -0.51 -6.83
CA PHE A 60 -4.56 -1.83 -7.10
C PHE A 60 -3.84 -2.29 -5.83
N LEU A 61 -4.31 -3.42 -5.30
CA LEU A 61 -3.81 -3.99 -4.06
C LEU A 61 -2.95 -5.20 -4.38
N ASP A 62 -1.86 -5.34 -3.64
CA ASP A 62 -1.07 -6.56 -3.54
C ASP A 62 -1.16 -7.08 -2.11
N LEU A 63 -1.97 -8.12 -1.95
CA LEU A 63 -2.29 -8.76 -0.67
C LEU A 63 -1.28 -9.85 -0.30
N ARG A 64 -0.24 -10.05 -1.12
CA ARG A 64 0.83 -11.00 -0.77
C ARG A 64 1.49 -10.50 0.52
N PRO A 65 1.70 -11.38 1.51
CA PRO A 65 2.37 -10.98 2.74
C PRO A 65 3.70 -10.32 2.35
N HIS A 66 3.91 -9.12 2.88
CA HIS A 66 5.21 -8.47 2.83
C HIS A 66 6.08 -9.33 3.74
N ASP A 67 6.88 -10.23 3.17
CA ASP A 67 7.90 -10.95 3.94
C ASP A 67 8.78 -9.87 4.60
N ASP A 68 8.66 -9.76 5.92
CA ASP A 68 9.46 -9.04 6.89
C ASP A 68 10.45 -7.98 6.38
N GLN A 69 10.18 -6.72 6.73
CA GLN A 69 11.26 -5.85 7.19
C GLN A 69 11.72 -6.35 8.57
N ASP A 70 12.47 -7.43 8.62
CA ASP A 70 13.20 -7.89 9.81
C ASP A 70 14.57 -8.41 9.38
N ASP A 71 15.47 -7.47 9.03
CA ASP A 71 16.91 -7.68 9.14
C ASP A 71 17.62 -6.31 9.20
N ALA A 72 17.27 -5.55 10.23
CA ALA A 72 18.18 -4.55 10.79
C ALA A 72 18.48 -4.95 12.24
N VAL A 73 18.97 -6.18 12.43
CA VAL A 73 19.79 -6.48 13.60
C VAL A 73 21.08 -5.69 13.43
N SER A 74 21.14 -4.49 14.01
CA SER A 74 22.41 -3.82 14.30
C SER A 74 23.14 -4.64 15.37
N ASP A 75 23.71 -5.78 14.96
CA ASP A 75 24.78 -6.41 15.73
C ASP A 75 26.05 -5.60 15.45
N GLY A 76 26.18 -4.52 16.22
CA GLY A 76 27.17 -3.46 16.03
C GLY A 76 28.01 -3.23 17.26
N ASN A 77 28.88 -4.19 17.55
CA ASN A 77 30.16 -4.04 18.26
C ASN A 77 30.10 -3.68 19.76
N ARG A 78 29.97 -4.72 20.59
CA ARG A 78 30.56 -4.73 21.94
C ARG A 78 32.08 -4.77 21.80
N MET A 79 32.71 -3.59 21.82
CA MET A 79 34.17 -3.49 21.91
C MET A 79 34.59 -3.76 23.36
N ASP A 80 34.78 -5.05 23.68
CA ASP A 80 35.53 -5.48 24.85
C ASP A 80 36.99 -5.04 24.66
N THR A 81 37.35 -3.86 25.17
CA THR A 81 38.75 -3.56 25.49
C THR A 81 39.05 -4.15 26.86
N ASP A 82 39.79 -5.26 26.82
CA ASP A 82 40.43 -5.99 27.91
C ASP A 82 41.20 -5.07 28.89
N PRO A 83 41.05 -5.23 30.22
CA PRO A 83 41.83 -4.53 31.23
C PRO A 83 43.13 -5.30 31.62
N ALA A 84 44.26 -4.90 31.06
CA ALA A 84 45.60 -5.14 31.62
C ALA A 84 46.54 -4.04 31.07
N GLY A 85 47.27 -3.25 31.85
CA GLY A 85 48.04 -3.58 33.03
C GLY A 85 49.50 -3.22 32.72
N THR A 86 49.96 -2.06 33.21
CA THR A 86 51.35 -1.73 33.63
C THR A 86 51.31 -0.36 34.30
#